data_AF-A0A3P7LE31-F1
#
_entry.id   AF-A0A3P7LE31-F1
#
_cell.length_a   1.000
_cell.length_b   1.000
_cell.length_c   1.000
_cell.angle_alpha   90.00
_cell.angle_beta   90.00
_cell.angle_gamma   90.00
#
_symmetry.space_group_name_H-M   'P 1'
#
loop_
_entity.id
_entity.type
_entity.pdbx_description
1 polymer ?
#
loop_
_entity_poly.entity_id
_entity_poly.type
_entity_poly.pdbx_seq_one_letter_code
_entity_poly.pdbx_strand_id
1 'polypeptide(L)'
;MYVTTRATNDPLFFLHHCMIDNIWETWRLSKQSRAARETAYPTDDIRCSSQSHFSRSIMVPFSPMVNIDGCSNRYTDNLYQYDPRPTCSSSRRDCGSR
;
A
#
# COMPACT_ATOMS: atom_id res chain seq x y z
N MET A 1 23.44 -7.30 1.90
CA MET A 1 22.28 -6.80 1.13
C MET A 1 22.69 -5.50 0.47
N TYR A 2 22.84 -5.46 -0.85
CA TYR A 2 23.15 -4.22 -1.55
C TYR A 2 21.89 -3.37 -1.62
N VAL A 3 21.94 -2.15 -1.07
CA VAL A 3 20.87 -1.17 -1.24
C VAL A 3 21.02 -0.56 -2.63
N THR A 4 20.14 -0.92 -3.56
CA THR A 4 20.12 -0.35 -4.91
C THR A 4 19.18 0.86 -4.92
N THR A 5 19.73 2.06 -5.03
CA THR A 5 18.95 3.33 -4.96
C THR A 5 18.44 3.82 -6.33
N ARG A 6 18.35 2.93 -7.32
CA ARG A 6 18.02 3.29 -8.72
C ARG A 6 16.76 2.64 -9.25
N ALA A 7 16.05 1.83 -8.45
CA ALA A 7 14.84 1.14 -8.89
C ALA A 7 13.79 2.14 -9.41
N THR A 8 13.62 3.26 -8.71
CA THR A 8 12.71 4.36 -9.07
C THR A 8 13.05 5.10 -10.36
N ASN A 9 14.24 4.88 -10.95
CA ASN A 9 14.59 5.49 -12.23
C ASN A 9 13.91 4.76 -13.40
N ASP A 10 13.50 3.49 -13.22
CA ASP A 10 12.69 2.77 -14.20
C ASP A 10 11.20 3.05 -13.93
N PRO A 11 10.44 3.59 -14.90
CA PRO A 11 9.01 3.84 -14.73
C PRO A 11 8.17 2.62 -14.32
N LEU A 12 8.63 1.40 -14.63
CA LEU A 12 7.98 0.17 -14.18
C LEU A 12 7.88 0.06 -12.66
N PHE A 13 8.77 0.74 -11.92
CA PHE A 13 8.71 0.84 -10.46
C PHE A 13 7.34 1.31 -9.97
N PHE A 14 6.79 2.36 -10.59
CA PHE A 14 5.51 2.94 -10.16
C PHE A 14 4.35 1.98 -10.43
N LEU A 15 4.31 1.35 -11.60
CA LEU A 15 3.28 0.35 -11.93
C LEU A 15 3.35 -0.87 -11.01
N HIS A 16 4.57 -1.33 -10.70
CA HIS A 16 4.80 -2.41 -9.76
C HIS A 16 4.28 -2.05 -8.36
N HIS A 17 4.61 -0.86 -7.84
CA HIS A 17 4.17 -0.45 -6.51
C HIS A 17 2.67 -0.17 -6.44
N CYS A 18 2.02 0.31 -7.51
CA CYS A 18 0.55 0.36 -7.58
C CYS A 18 -0.08 -1.04 -7.49
N MET A 19 0.51 -2.05 -8.12
CA MET A 19 0.04 -3.44 -7.96
C MET A 19 0.20 -3.94 -6.52
N ILE A 20 1.31 -3.64 -5.86
CA ILE A 20 1.54 -3.99 -4.44
C ILE A 20 0.51 -3.29 -3.53
N ASP A 21 0.28 -2.00 -3.74
CA ASP A 21 -0.70 -1.23 -3.00
C ASP A 21 -2.13 -1.74 -3.21
N ASN A 22 -2.50 -2.15 -4.43
CA ASN A 22 -3.78 -2.82 -4.70
C ASN A 22 -3.94 -4.13 -3.90
N ILE A 23 -2.88 -4.96 -3.83
CA ILE A 23 -2.92 -6.20 -3.03
C ILE A 23 -3.13 -5.87 -1.55
N TRP A 24 -2.42 -4.87 -1.04
CA TRP A 24 -2.56 -4.41 0.34
C TRP A 24 -3.96 -3.87 0.63
N GLU A 25 -4.52 -3.03 -0.25
CA GLU A 25 -5.87 -2.50 -0.08
C GLU A 25 -6.93 -3.60 -0.11
N THR A 26 -6.82 -4.55 -1.03
CA THR A 26 -7.70 -5.72 -1.08
C THR A 26 -7.66 -6.51 0.24
N TRP A 27 -6.47 -6.67 0.82
CA TRP A 27 -6.32 -7.29 2.13
C TRP A 27 -7.00 -6.46 3.23
N ARG A 28 -6.76 -5.14 3.28
CA ARG A 28 -7.41 -4.24 4.26
C ARG A 28 -8.92 -4.30 4.19
N LEU A 29 -9.48 -4.32 2.98
CA LEU A 29 -10.91 -4.43 2.72
C LEU A 29 -11.48 -5.75 3.26
N SER A 30 -10.75 -6.86 3.08
CA SER A 30 -11.21 -8.20 3.46
C SER A 30 -10.96 -8.58 4.92
N LYS A 31 -9.96 -8.00 5.59
CA LYS A 31 -9.50 -8.43 6.93
C LYS A 31 -9.73 -7.42 8.04
N GLN A 32 -9.96 -6.15 7.72
CA GLN A 32 -10.07 -5.09 8.73
C GLN A 32 -11.40 -4.36 8.62
N SER A 33 -11.97 -4.02 9.77
CA SER A 33 -13.04 -3.04 9.84
C SER A 33 -12.52 -1.66 9.42
N ARG A 34 -13.41 -0.78 8.97
CA ARG A 34 -13.02 0.58 8.53
C ARG A 34 -12.26 1.35 9.61
N ALA A 35 -12.67 1.21 10.87
CA ALA A 35 -11.99 1.84 12.01
C ALA A 35 -10.61 1.22 12.29
N ALA A 36 -10.47 -0.11 12.17
CA ALA A 36 -9.20 -0.78 12.41
C ALA A 36 -8.14 -0.41 11.37
N ARG A 37 -8.52 -0.15 10.11
CA ARG A 37 -7.56 0.23 9.05
C ARG A 37 -6.72 1.45 9.40
N GLU A 38 -7.28 2.42 10.12
CA GLU A 38 -6.59 3.68 10.49
C GLU A 38 -5.57 3.49 11.62
N THR A 39 -5.71 2.44 12.43
CA THR A 39 -4.96 2.32 13.70
C THR A 39 -4.22 0.99 13.86
N ALA A 40 -4.49 0.01 13.00
CA ALA A 40 -3.85 -1.30 13.06
C ALA A 40 -2.40 -1.23 12.53
N TYR A 41 -1.51 -0.78 13.40
CA TYR A 41 -0.06 -0.73 13.22
C TYR A 41 0.62 -1.59 14.30
N PRO A 42 1.72 -2.32 14.01
CA PRO A 42 2.46 -3.07 15.03
C PRO A 42 2.93 -2.18 16.19
N THR A 43 3.02 -2.75 17.40
CA THR A 43 3.65 -2.05 18.52
C THR A 43 5.11 -1.76 18.21
N ASP A 44 5.57 -0.56 18.55
CA ASP A 44 6.95 -0.13 18.38
C ASP A 44 7.88 -1.01 19.25
N ASP A 45 8.69 -1.85 18.59
CA ASP A 45 9.71 -2.69 19.25
C ASP A 45 11.00 -2.69 18.41
N ILE A 46 12.07 -2.14 18.99
CA ILE A 46 13.39 -2.03 18.35
C ILE A 46 14.01 -3.39 18.03
N ARG A 47 13.56 -4.46 18.71
CA ARG A 47 14.00 -5.83 18.46
C ARG A 47 13.36 -6.43 17.21
N CYS A 48 12.21 -5.91 16.78
CA CYS A 48 11.47 -6.38 15.60
C CYS A 48 11.74 -5.51 14.36
N SER A 49 11.92 -4.20 14.53
CA SER A 49 12.18 -3.27 13.43
C SER A 49 12.97 -2.05 13.90
N SER A 50 13.67 -1.38 12.97
CA SER A 50 14.35 -0.11 13.28
C SER A 50 13.35 0.99 13.67
N GLN A 51 13.80 1.98 14.45
CA GLN A 51 12.96 3.13 14.84
C GLN A 51 12.31 3.86 13.66
N SER A 52 12.92 3.86 12.47
CA SER A 52 12.33 4.43 11.25
C SER A 52 11.00 3.79 10.83
N HIS A 53 10.67 2.59 11.32
CA HIS A 53 9.42 1.87 11.06
C HIS A 53 8.43 1.96 12.23
N PHE A 54 8.70 2.77 13.24
CA PHE A 54 7.75 3.00 14.32
C PHE A 54 6.58 3.85 13.82
N SER A 55 5.40 3.63 14.41
CA SER A 55 4.14 4.24 13.96
C SER A 55 4.20 5.77 13.85
N ARG A 56 4.87 6.42 14.81
CA ARG A 56 5.01 7.89 14.92
C ARG A 56 6.32 8.44 14.37
N SER A 57 7.15 7.61 13.75
CA SER A 57 8.35 8.10 13.04
C SER A 57 7.97 8.73 11.72
N ILE A 58 8.68 9.80 11.35
CA ILE A 58 8.50 10.49 10.07
C ILE A 58 8.81 9.50 8.94
N MET A 59 7.91 9.42 7.96
CA MET A 59 8.13 8.68 6.73
C MET A 59 9.08 9.48 5.83
N VAL A 60 10.38 9.38 6.09
CA VAL A 60 11.40 10.20 5.44
C VAL A 60 11.36 10.03 3.92
N PRO A 61 11.42 11.13 3.12
CA PRO A 61 11.62 12.53 3.52
C PRO A 61 10.33 13.36 3.71
N PHE A 62 9.17 12.74 3.82
CA PHE A 62 7.86 13.39 3.67
C PHE A 62 7.32 14.06 4.96
N SER A 63 8.15 14.83 5.66
CA SER A 63 7.70 15.61 6.83
C SER A 63 6.55 16.57 6.47
N PRO A 64 5.46 16.65 7.26
CA PRO A 64 5.30 16.12 8.63
C PRO A 64 4.64 14.73 8.73
N MET A 65 4.48 14.00 7.62
CA MET A 65 3.78 12.71 7.63
C MET A 65 4.58 11.63 8.38
N VAL A 66 3.89 10.87 9.22
CA VAL A 66 4.44 9.73 9.96
C VAL A 66 3.95 8.41 9.36
N ASN A 67 4.60 7.31 9.68
CA ASN A 67 4.30 6.00 9.07
C ASN A 67 2.83 5.58 9.24
N ILE A 68 2.22 5.85 10.40
CA ILE A 68 0.81 5.50 10.64
C ILE A 68 -0.15 6.30 9.75
N ASP A 69 0.23 7.49 9.26
CA ASP A 69 -0.61 8.26 8.35
C ASP A 69 -0.82 7.53 7.02
N GLY A 70 0.13 6.66 6.62
CA GLY A 70 0.02 5.78 5.45
C GLY A 70 -1.14 4.79 5.55
N CYS A 71 -1.65 4.53 6.75
CA CYS A 71 -2.80 3.65 6.97
C CYS A 71 -4.15 4.34 6.79
N SER A 72 -4.20 5.64 6.47
CA SER A 72 -5.48 6.35 6.43
C SER A 72 -6.41 5.88 5.31
N ASN A 73 -7.71 5.80 5.59
CA ASN A 73 -8.73 5.58 4.56
C ASN A 73 -8.91 6.82 3.68
N ARG A 74 -8.42 8.00 4.09
CA ARG A 74 -8.58 9.24 3.31
C ARG A 74 -7.99 9.13 1.90
N TYR A 75 -6.95 8.32 1.71
CA TYR A 75 -6.38 8.04 0.40
C TYR A 75 -7.40 7.38 -0.53
N THR A 76 -8.07 6.34 -0.05
CA THR A 76 -9.05 5.61 -0.85
C THR A 76 -10.44 6.25 -0.87
N ASP A 77 -10.74 7.12 0.10
CA ASP A 77 -11.98 7.89 0.12
C ASP A 77 -11.94 9.10 -0.84
N ASN A 78 -10.77 9.75 -1.01
CA ASN A 78 -10.69 11.07 -1.64
C ASN A 78 -9.68 11.20 -2.80
N LEU A 79 -8.69 10.31 -2.92
CA LEU A 79 -7.62 10.45 -3.92
C LEU A 79 -7.71 9.39 -5.03
N TYR A 80 -7.86 8.12 -4.67
CA TYR A 80 -7.88 7.03 -5.67
C TYR A 80 -8.75 5.86 -5.22
N GLN A 81 -9.11 5.01 -6.17
CA GLN A 81 -9.63 3.67 -5.89
C GLN A 81 -9.08 2.71 -6.94
N TYR A 82 -8.93 1.43 -6.59
CA TYR A 82 -8.56 0.40 -7.56
C TYR A 82 -9.79 -0.25 -8.17
N ASP A 83 -9.76 -0.43 -9.48
CA ASP A 83 -10.73 -1.28 -10.16
C ASP A 83 -10.51 -2.76 -9.80
N PRO A 84 -11.58 -3.58 -9.79
CA PRO A 84 -11.46 -5.02 -9.62
C PRO A 84 -10.51 -5.62 -10.66
N ARG A 85 -9.73 -6.63 -10.24
CA ARG A 85 -8.89 -7.36 -11.19
C ARG A 85 -9.75 -7.94 -12.31
N PRO A 86 -9.34 -7.84 -13.58
CA PRO A 86 -10.08 -8.43 -14.69
C PRO A 86 -10.27 -9.92 -14.45
N THR A 87 -11.50 -10.40 -14.62
CA THR A 87 -11.83 -11.82 -14.48
C THR A 87 -12.33 -12.37 -15.81
N CYS A 88 -11.90 -13.59 -16.12
CA CYS A 88 -12.30 -14.30 -17.32
C CYS A 88 -13.39 -15.33 -16.97
N SER A 89 -14.29 -15.58 -17.91
CA SER A 89 -15.21 -16.72 -17.83
C SER A 89 -15.25 -17.47 -19.15
N SER A 90 -15.85 -18.66 -19.17
CA SER A 90 -16.08 -19.40 -20.42
C SER A 90 -16.88 -18.60 -21.45
N SER A 91 -17.78 -17.73 -20.98
CA SER A 91 -18.61 -16.83 -21.79
C SER A 91 -17.97 -15.46 -22.10
N ARG A 92 -16.93 -15.05 -21.34
CA ARG A 92 -16.18 -13.80 -21.57
C ARG A 92 -14.68 -14.08 -21.48
N ARG A 93 -14.12 -14.53 -22.61
CA ARG A 93 -12.73 -14.94 -22.73
C ARG A 93 -11.74 -13.79 -22.91
N ASP A 94 -12.22 -12.62 -23.30
CA ASP A 94 -11.43 -11.39 -23.42
C ASP A 94 -11.05 -10.79 -22.05
N CYS A 95 -11.71 -11.24 -20.98
CA CYS A 95 -11.49 -10.78 -19.61
C CYS A 95 -11.64 -9.25 -19.49
N GLY A 96 -12.39 -8.61 -20.39
CA GLY A 96 -12.49 -7.15 -20.44
C GLY A 96 -11.25 -6.41 -20.98
N SER A 97 -10.32 -7.12 -21.63
CA SER A 97 -9.22 -6.50 -22.39
C SER A 97 -9.80 -5.75 -23.60
N ARG A 98 -9.48 -4.46 -23.75
CA ARG A 98 -9.87 -3.64 -24.90
C ARG A 98 -8.72 -3.50 -25.89
#